data_AF-B9J9E2-F1
#
_entry.id   AF-B9J9E2-F1
#
_cell.length_a   1.000
_cell.length_b   1.000
_cell.length_c   1.000
_cell.angle_alpha   90.00
_cell.angle_beta   90.00
_cell.angle_gamma   90.00
#
_symmetry.space_group_name_H-M   'P 1'
#
loop_
_entity.id
_entity.type
_entity.pdbx_description
1 polymer ?
#
loop_
_entity_poly.entity_id
_entity_poly.type
_entity_poly.pdbx_seq_one_letter_code
_entity_poly.pdbx_strand_id
1 'polypeptide(L)'
;MDVELRTYLLHDDGSLETLAIVPFESYGECPNVGDTICEWFDHVDMDKSYYSVQRRYFVHRIGKNSGWAVVLRKIDVSEPIGKLVDAWEADDEFWGEVNAIEVAEDEAGLKPLAVNTLEGAKVRLAKATNSAPKPKSTSKVRKASPNKPKYR
;
A
#
# COMPACT_ATOMS: atom_id res chain seq x y z
N MET A 1 10.44 -20.14 -19.49
CA MET A 1 9.09 -19.65 -19.84
C MET A 1 8.77 -18.66 -18.76
N ASP A 2 8.76 -17.40 -19.12
CA ASP A 2 8.56 -16.34 -18.14
C ASP A 2 7.06 -16.30 -17.83
N VAL A 3 6.73 -16.41 -16.54
CA VAL A 3 5.36 -16.33 -16.07
C VAL A 3 5.03 -14.85 -16.00
N GLU A 4 3.96 -14.45 -16.69
CA GLU A 4 3.49 -13.06 -16.63
C GLU A 4 2.38 -12.94 -15.58
N LEU A 5 2.29 -11.78 -14.95
CA LEU A 5 1.14 -11.36 -14.16
C LEU A 5 0.43 -10.23 -14.88
N ARG A 6 -0.86 -10.42 -15.15
CA ARG A 6 -1.72 -9.47 -15.85
C ARG A 6 -2.82 -9.01 -14.92
N THR A 7 -2.94 -7.71 -14.70
CA THR A 7 -4.01 -7.11 -13.90
C THR A 7 -5.10 -6.56 -14.81
N TYR A 8 -6.36 -6.78 -14.41
CA TYR A 8 -7.53 -6.33 -15.15
C TYR A 8 -8.46 -5.55 -14.23
N LEU A 9 -8.85 -4.34 -14.62
CA LEU A 9 -9.90 -3.58 -13.95
C LEU A 9 -11.27 -4.12 -14.35
N LEU A 10 -12.06 -4.51 -13.35
CA LEU A 10 -13.46 -4.86 -13.49
C LEU A 10 -14.33 -3.63 -13.26
N HIS A 11 -14.95 -3.18 -14.34
CA HIS A 11 -15.92 -2.09 -14.34
C HIS A 11 -17.29 -2.55 -13.82
N ASP A 12 -18.17 -1.60 -13.49
CA ASP A 12 -19.50 -1.88 -12.95
C ASP A 12 -20.44 -2.54 -13.96
N ASP A 13 -20.19 -2.35 -15.26
CA ASP A 13 -20.90 -3.02 -16.35
C ASP A 13 -20.43 -4.47 -16.58
N GLY A 14 -19.42 -4.92 -15.82
CA GLY A 14 -18.83 -6.25 -15.93
C GLY A 14 -17.75 -6.37 -17.01
N SER A 15 -17.41 -5.28 -17.70
CA SER A 15 -16.29 -5.27 -18.65
C SER A 15 -14.95 -5.34 -17.93
N LEU A 16 -13.95 -5.91 -18.62
CA LEU A 16 -12.57 -6.00 -18.15
C LEU A 16 -11.68 -5.12 -19.02
N GLU A 17 -10.93 -4.23 -18.37
CA GLU A 17 -9.89 -3.42 -18.98
C GLU A 17 -8.51 -3.90 -18.51
N THR A 18 -7.52 -3.96 -19.39
CA THR A 18 -6.16 -4.36 -19.00
C THR A 18 -5.47 -3.17 -18.33
N LEU A 19 -5.03 -3.33 -17.08
CA LEU A 19 -4.29 -2.29 -16.36
C LEU A 19 -2.79 -2.45 -16.53
N ALA A 20 -2.25 -3.63 -16.24
CA ALA A 20 -0.81 -3.89 -16.29
C ALA A 20 -0.50 -5.28 -16.81
N ILE A 21 0.67 -5.40 -17.45
CA ILE A 21 1.30 -6.67 -17.76
C ILE A 21 2.74 -6.56 -17.26
N VAL A 22 3.08 -7.32 -16.23
CA VAL A 22 4.39 -7.29 -15.58
C VAL A 22 4.97 -8.69 -15.46
N PRO A 23 6.30 -8.84 -15.38
CA PRO A 23 6.91 -10.08 -14.95
C PRO A 23 6.36 -10.52 -13.59
N PHE A 24 6.17 -11.83 -13.39
CA PHE A 24 5.66 -12.37 -12.12
C PHE A 24 6.53 -11.94 -10.93
N GLU A 25 7.84 -11.82 -11.15
CA GLU A 25 8.82 -11.42 -10.15
C GLU A 25 8.59 -9.99 -9.63
N SER A 26 7.94 -9.12 -10.41
CA SER A 26 7.68 -7.73 -10.00
C SER A 26 6.75 -7.62 -8.79
N TYR A 27 5.88 -8.60 -8.57
CA TYR A 27 5.03 -8.67 -7.39
C TYR A 27 5.63 -9.54 -6.27
N GLY A 28 6.73 -10.26 -6.54
CA GLY A 28 7.29 -11.29 -5.67
C GLY A 28 6.43 -12.57 -5.62
N GLU A 29 5.13 -12.42 -5.39
CA GLU A 29 4.13 -13.48 -5.43
C GLU A 29 2.82 -13.04 -6.11
N CYS A 30 1.96 -13.99 -6.51
CA CYS A 30 0.64 -13.62 -7.02
C CYS A 30 -0.23 -13.09 -5.87
N PRO A 31 -0.81 -11.87 -5.99
CA PRO A 31 -1.76 -11.37 -5.00
C PRO A 31 -2.90 -12.35 -4.74
N ASN A 32 -3.36 -12.41 -3.49
CA ASN A 32 -4.48 -13.20 -3.05
C ASN A 32 -5.79 -12.41 -3.17
N VAL A 33 -6.91 -13.14 -3.20
CA VAL A 33 -8.24 -12.52 -3.19
C VAL A 33 -8.46 -11.83 -1.85
N GLY A 34 -8.90 -10.57 -1.90
CA GLY A 34 -9.06 -9.71 -0.74
C GLY A 34 -7.86 -8.79 -0.48
N ASP A 35 -6.72 -9.04 -1.11
CA ASP A 35 -5.57 -8.14 -1.01
C ASP A 35 -5.93 -6.77 -1.61
N THR A 36 -5.29 -5.74 -1.07
CA THR A 36 -5.39 -4.37 -1.55
C THR A 36 -4.10 -3.99 -2.25
N ILE A 37 -4.23 -3.56 -3.50
CA ILE A 37 -3.12 -3.09 -4.31
C ILE A 37 -3.20 -1.56 -4.35
N CYS A 38 -2.12 -0.92 -3.94
CA CYS A 38 -1.91 0.51 -4.11
C CYS A 38 -1.00 0.70 -5.32
N GLU A 39 -1.47 1.46 -6.30
CA GLU A 39 -0.82 1.55 -7.59
C GLU A 39 -0.70 3.03 -8.02
N TRP A 40 0.52 3.46 -8.35
CA TRP A 40 0.84 4.76 -8.91
C TRP A 40 0.87 4.67 -10.44
N PHE A 41 -0.30 4.58 -11.06
CA PHE A 41 -0.42 4.26 -12.49
C PHE A 41 -0.47 5.47 -13.41
N ASP A 42 -0.81 6.64 -12.86
CA ASP A 42 -0.98 7.83 -13.69
C ASP A 42 0.23 8.75 -13.57
N HIS A 43 0.92 8.94 -14.70
CA HIS A 43 2.00 9.92 -14.83
C HIS A 43 1.47 11.35 -15.00
N VAL A 44 0.15 11.51 -15.15
CA VAL A 44 -0.49 12.80 -15.49
C VAL A 44 -1.09 13.45 -14.25
N ASP A 45 -1.79 12.66 -13.45
CA ASP A 45 -2.33 13.06 -12.15
C ASP A 45 -1.65 12.16 -11.12
N MET A 46 -0.85 12.69 -10.19
CA MET A 46 -0.13 11.90 -9.16
C MET A 46 -1.08 11.24 -8.13
N ASP A 47 -2.29 10.90 -8.54
CA ASP A 47 -3.36 10.39 -7.72
C ASP A 47 -3.19 8.89 -7.51
N LYS A 48 -2.95 8.52 -6.26
CA LYS A 48 -2.90 7.13 -5.79
C LYS A 48 -4.23 6.46 -6.09
N SER A 49 -4.19 5.39 -6.89
CA SER A 49 -5.35 4.55 -7.12
C SER A 49 -5.25 3.27 -6.31
N TYR A 50 -6.39 2.87 -5.75
CA TYR A 50 -6.48 1.72 -4.86
C TYR A 50 -7.43 0.70 -5.45
N TYR A 51 -7.00 -0.55 -5.39
CA TYR A 51 -7.71 -1.66 -5.98
C TYR A 51 -7.83 -2.80 -4.99
N SER A 52 -8.98 -3.46 -4.97
CA SER A 52 -9.17 -4.71 -4.25
C SER A 52 -9.12 -5.89 -5.23
N VAL A 53 -8.32 -6.90 -4.91
CA VAL A 53 -8.24 -8.14 -5.69
C VAL A 53 -9.52 -8.95 -5.51
N GLN A 54 -10.31 -9.05 -6.58
CA GLN A 54 -11.58 -9.77 -6.57
C GLN A 54 -11.41 -11.25 -6.88
N ARG A 55 -10.55 -11.55 -7.87
CA ARG A 55 -10.34 -12.92 -8.38
C ARG A 55 -8.93 -13.08 -8.93
N ARG A 56 -8.42 -14.31 -8.92
CA ARG A 56 -7.20 -14.69 -9.62
C ARG A 56 -7.38 -15.99 -10.37
N TYR A 57 -6.74 -16.09 -11.51
CA TYR A 57 -6.75 -17.28 -12.37
C TYR A 57 -5.36 -17.58 -12.87
N PHE A 58 -4.93 -18.83 -12.79
CA PHE A 58 -3.76 -19.27 -13.53
C PHE A 58 -4.19 -19.71 -14.93
N VAL A 59 -3.76 -18.97 -15.95
CA VAL A 59 -4.07 -19.24 -17.35
C VAL A 59 -2.94 -20.05 -17.95
N HIS A 60 -3.16 -21.36 -18.08
CA HIS A 60 -2.21 -22.27 -18.71
C HIS A 60 -2.50 -22.39 -20.21
N ARG A 61 -1.52 -22.10 -21.07
CA ARG A 61 -1.65 -22.21 -22.53
C ARG A 61 -0.51 -23.02 -23.12
N ILE A 62 -0.84 -24.05 -23.88
CA ILE A 62 0.14 -24.85 -24.61
C ILE A 62 0.69 -24.01 -25.78
N GLY A 63 2.01 -23.85 -25.85
CA GLY A 63 2.70 -23.14 -26.92
C GLY A 63 2.58 -21.61 -26.88
N LYS A 64 2.11 -21.03 -25.76
CA LYS A 64 2.02 -19.57 -25.53
C LYS A 64 2.41 -19.25 -24.08
N ASN A 65 2.57 -17.96 -23.78
CA ASN A 65 2.84 -17.52 -22.41
C ASN A 65 1.68 -17.93 -21.49
N SER A 66 2.03 -18.63 -20.42
CA SER A 66 1.14 -18.95 -19.29
C SER A 66 1.39 -17.94 -18.18
N GLY A 67 0.37 -17.61 -17.40
CA GLY A 67 0.49 -16.52 -16.44
C GLY A 67 -0.69 -16.40 -15.49
N TRP A 68 -0.56 -15.51 -14.53
CA TRP A 68 -1.63 -15.13 -13.64
C TRP A 68 -2.46 -14.00 -14.25
N ALA A 69 -3.77 -14.15 -14.22
CA ALA A 69 -4.73 -13.08 -14.48
C ALA A 69 -5.37 -12.69 -13.15
N VAL A 70 -5.16 -11.45 -12.72
CA VAL A 70 -5.67 -10.89 -11.47
C VAL A 70 -6.74 -9.86 -11.81
N VAL A 71 -7.95 -10.05 -11.30
CA VAL A 71 -9.08 -9.16 -11.52
C VAL A 71 -9.22 -8.23 -10.33
N LEU A 72 -9.18 -6.93 -10.61
CA LEU A 72 -9.15 -5.83 -9.67
C LEU A 72 -10.45 -5.04 -9.75
N ARG A 73 -10.89 -4.47 -8.63
CA ARG A 73 -11.96 -3.47 -8.59
C ARG A 73 -11.41 -2.22 -7.93
N LYS A 74 -11.61 -1.06 -8.54
CA LYS A 74 -11.23 0.22 -7.94
C LYS A 74 -12.04 0.44 -6.66
N ILE A 75 -11.38 0.89 -5.61
CA ILE A 75 -11.98 1.19 -4.32
C ILE A 75 -11.65 2.61 -3.90
N ASP A 76 -12.53 3.20 -3.10
CA ASP A 76 -12.26 4.49 -2.48
C ASP A 76 -11.22 4.35 -1.37
N VAL A 77 -10.42 5.40 -1.19
CA VAL A 77 -9.41 5.46 -0.14
C VAL A 77 -10.11 5.48 1.22
N SER A 78 -9.90 4.44 2.02
CA SER A 78 -10.29 4.46 3.42
C SER A 78 -9.21 5.17 4.26
N GLU A 79 -9.60 5.77 5.39
CA GLU A 79 -8.66 6.46 6.29
C GLU A 79 -7.46 5.56 6.72
N PRO A 80 -7.63 4.26 7.02
CA PRO A 80 -6.50 3.38 7.31
C PRO A 80 -5.55 3.19 6.13
N ILE A 81 -6.07 3.07 4.92
CA ILE A 81 -5.26 2.90 3.71
C ILE A 81 -4.42 4.16 3.45
N GLY A 82 -5.03 5.35 3.56
CA GLY A 82 -4.31 6.61 3.41
C GLY A 82 -3.15 6.73 4.40
N LYS A 83 -3.42 6.48 5.69
CA LYS A 83 -2.39 6.50 6.76
C LYS A 83 -1.26 5.51 6.53
N LEU A 84 -1.56 4.32 6.00
CA LEU A 84 -0.54 3.33 5.67
C LEU A 84 0.38 3.84 4.56
N VAL A 85 -0.18 4.40 3.47
CA VAL A 85 0.63 4.90 2.37
C VAL A 85 1.45 6.12 2.80
N ASP A 86 0.88 7.03 3.60
CA ASP A 86 1.63 8.18 4.11
C ASP A 86 2.80 7.74 5.01
N ALA A 87 2.60 6.69 5.83
CA ALA A 87 3.68 6.12 6.64
C ALA A 87 4.75 5.44 5.77
N TRP A 88 4.33 4.74 4.72
CA TRP A 88 5.24 4.11 3.75
C TRP A 88 6.11 5.15 3.04
N GLU A 89 5.51 6.24 2.54
CA GLU A 89 6.25 7.31 1.87
C GLU A 89 7.23 8.02 2.82
N ALA A 90 6.84 8.22 4.09
CA ALA A 90 7.74 8.78 5.09
C ALA A 90 8.93 7.86 5.40
N ASP A 91 8.73 6.55 5.39
CA ASP A 91 9.80 5.57 5.56
C ASP A 91 10.74 5.57 4.33
N ASP A 92 10.19 5.60 3.12
CA ASP A 92 10.99 5.67 1.88
C ASP A 92 11.83 6.96 1.81
N GLU A 93 11.26 8.11 2.19
CA GLU A 93 11.99 9.39 2.26
C GLU A 93 13.13 9.31 3.28
N PHE A 94 12.84 8.79 4.49
CA PHE A 94 13.85 8.61 5.53
C PHE A 94 15.00 7.72 5.07
N TRP A 95 14.71 6.55 4.49
CA TRP A 95 15.75 5.62 4.04
C TRP A 95 16.50 6.14 2.81
N GLY A 96 15.82 6.91 1.96
CA GLY A 96 16.45 7.64 0.86
C GLY A 96 17.48 8.66 1.36
N GLU A 97 17.14 9.46 2.38
CA GLU A 97 18.08 10.40 3.01
C GLU A 97 19.29 9.67 3.63
N VAL A 98 19.05 8.57 4.36
CA VAL A 98 20.11 7.77 4.97
C VAL A 98 21.07 7.23 3.91
N ASN A 99 20.53 6.62 2.85
CA ASN A 99 21.35 6.07 1.77
C ASN A 99 22.16 7.16 1.04
N ALA A 100 21.58 8.35 0.82
CA ALA A 100 22.29 9.46 0.20
C ALA A 100 23.48 9.96 1.06
N ILE A 101 23.32 9.96 2.39
CA ILE A 101 24.39 10.31 3.32
C ILE A 101 25.49 9.24 3.31
N GLU A 102 25.12 7.96 3.37
CA GLU A 102 26.10 6.85 3.34
C GLU A 102 26.91 6.86 2.04
N VAL A 103 26.27 7.05 0.88
CA VAL A 103 26.95 7.17 -0.41
C VAL A 103 27.91 8.36 -0.42
N ALA A 104 27.48 9.53 0.09
CA ALA A 104 28.33 10.71 0.15
C ALA A 104 29.53 10.55 1.11
N GLU A 105 29.35 9.84 2.22
CA GLU A 105 30.43 9.53 3.18
C GLU A 105 31.45 8.54 2.59
N ASP A 106 30.97 7.52 1.87
CA ASP A 106 31.81 6.55 1.16
C ASP A 106 32.62 7.22 0.04
N GLU A 107 32.00 8.11 -0.75
CA GLU A 107 32.68 8.88 -1.79
C GLU A 107 33.71 9.87 -1.22
N ALA A 108 33.45 10.42 -0.02
CA ALA A 108 34.35 11.36 0.65
C ALA A 108 35.47 10.68 1.48
N GLY A 109 35.42 9.35 1.66
CA GLY A 109 36.41 8.60 2.43
C GLY A 109 36.42 8.91 3.94
N LEU A 110 35.34 9.48 4.49
CA LEU A 110 35.19 9.74 5.92
C LEU A 110 34.61 8.51 6.64
N LYS A 111 35.13 8.19 7.83
CA LYS A 111 34.61 7.08 8.66
C LYS A 111 33.24 7.43 9.27
N PRO A 112 32.33 6.45 9.44
CA PRO A 112 30.90 6.73 9.65
C PRO A 112 30.62 7.37 11.03
N LEU A 113 29.91 8.49 11.01
CA LEU A 113 29.28 9.13 12.18
C LEU A 113 27.83 8.64 12.40
N ALA A 114 27.45 7.52 11.76
CA ALA A 114 26.09 6.96 11.63
C ALA A 114 25.19 7.00 12.88
N VAL A 115 25.77 7.05 14.08
CA VAL A 115 25.04 7.11 15.35
C VAL A 115 24.31 8.46 15.55
N ASN A 116 24.83 9.57 15.02
CA ASN A 116 24.22 10.90 15.21
C ASN A 116 23.09 11.19 14.21
N THR A 117 23.16 10.60 13.02
CA THR A 117 22.18 10.80 11.93
C THR A 117 20.88 10.03 12.21
N LEU A 118 20.99 8.81 12.76
CA LEU A 118 19.85 8.01 13.22
C LEU A 118 19.06 8.71 14.34
N GLU A 119 19.73 9.40 15.26
CA GLU A 119 19.08 10.20 16.32
C GLU A 119 18.32 11.40 15.74
N GLY A 120 18.95 12.19 14.87
CA GLY A 120 18.32 13.37 14.25
C GLY A 120 17.12 13.02 13.36
N ALA A 121 17.21 11.91 12.63
CA ALA A 121 16.16 11.47 11.72
C ALA A 121 14.99 10.77 12.47
N LYS A 122 15.26 10.03 13.56
CA LYS A 122 14.21 9.53 14.49
C LYS A 122 13.37 10.66 15.10
N VAL A 123 13.99 11.79 15.43
CA VAL A 123 13.30 12.97 15.97
C VAL A 123 12.35 13.60 14.92
N ARG A 124 12.67 13.52 13.62
CA ARG A 124 11.82 14.02 12.52
C ARG A 124 10.63 13.08 12.25
N LEU A 125 10.87 11.78 12.23
CA LEU A 125 9.81 10.76 12.07
C LEU A 125 8.79 10.80 13.23
N ALA A 126 9.28 11.00 14.46
CA ALA A 126 8.43 11.20 15.65
C ALA A 126 7.59 12.50 15.60
N LYS A 127 8.02 13.49 14.80
CA LYS A 127 7.31 14.77 14.65
C LYS A 127 6.25 14.70 13.55
N ALA A 128 6.50 13.95 12.47
CA ALA A 128 5.54 13.68 11.40
C ALA A 128 4.36 12.80 11.89
N THR A 129 4.62 11.81 12.75
CA THR A 129 3.57 10.95 13.34
C THR A 129 2.70 11.67 14.39
N ASN A 130 3.18 12.77 14.99
CA ASN A 130 2.46 13.54 16.00
C ASN A 130 1.65 14.73 15.44
N SER A 131 1.73 15.03 14.14
CA SER A 131 0.96 16.11 13.50
C SER A 131 -0.42 15.65 12.98
N ALA A 132 -0.76 14.37 13.12
CA ALA A 132 -2.11 13.89 12.85
C ALA A 132 -3.13 14.55 13.81
N PRO A 133 -4.22 15.15 13.31
CA PRO A 133 -5.16 15.90 14.14
C PRO A 133 -5.83 14.98 15.15
N LYS A 134 -5.65 15.28 16.45
CA LYS A 134 -6.29 14.56 17.57
C LYS A 134 -7.81 14.55 17.38
N PRO A 135 -8.49 13.39 17.47
CA PRO A 135 -9.94 13.34 17.47
C PRO A 135 -10.47 14.07 18.71
N LYS A 136 -11.37 15.03 18.50
CA LYS A 136 -12.07 15.73 19.58
C LYS A 136 -12.88 14.72 20.39
N SER A 137 -12.45 14.49 21.62
CA SER A 137 -13.18 13.74 22.65
C SER A 137 -14.57 14.35 22.86
N THR A 138 -15.62 13.65 22.43
CA THR A 138 -17.00 13.90 22.85
C THR A 138 -17.36 12.90 23.94
N SER A 139 -17.13 13.32 25.19
CA SER A 139 -17.62 12.66 26.38
C SER A 139 -19.14 12.86 26.52
N LYS A 140 -19.95 11.84 26.21
CA LYS A 140 -21.32 11.70 26.78
C LYS A 140 -21.64 10.25 27.18
N VAL A 141 -21.32 10.00 28.44
CA VAL A 141 -21.97 9.16 29.45
C VAL A 141 -23.12 8.25 28.99
N ARG A 142 -22.93 6.95 29.26
CA ARG A 142 -23.89 5.84 29.18
C ARG A 142 -25.11 6.02 30.09
N LYS A 143 -26.28 5.56 29.64
CA LYS A 143 -27.24 4.84 30.49
C LYS A 143 -27.75 3.60 29.76
N ALA A 144 -27.41 2.44 30.32
CA ALA A 144 -27.96 1.15 29.94
C ALA A 144 -29.39 1.01 30.49
N SER A 145 -30.30 0.46 29.69
CA SER A 145 -31.59 -0.06 30.14
C SER A 145 -31.62 -1.58 29.90
N PRO A 146 -31.90 -2.41 30.93
CA PRO A 146 -32.01 -3.85 30.74
C PRO A 146 -33.43 -4.20 30.29
N ASN A 147 -33.58 -4.74 29.07
CA ASN A 147 -34.85 -5.30 28.63
C ASN A 147 -34.86 -6.80 28.96
N LYS A 148 -35.77 -7.22 29.86
CA LYS A 148 -36.00 -8.63 30.21
C LYS A 148 -36.72 -9.35 29.05
N PRO A 149 -36.43 -10.63 28.76
CA PRO A 149 -37.25 -11.42 27.86
C PRO A 149 -38.56 -11.84 28.55
N LYS A 150 -39.70 -11.66 27.86
CA LYS A 150 -40.96 -12.30 28.24
C LYS A 150 -41.06 -13.65 27.52
N TYR A 151 -41.10 -14.73 28.29
CA TYR A 151 -41.62 -16.01 27.83
C TYR A 151 -43.14 -15.90 27.63
N ARG A 152 -43.61 -16.31 26.45
CA ARG A 152 -44.91 -16.97 26.30
C ARG A 152 -44.93 -17.78 25.02
#